data_AF-A0A970JVA8-F1
#
_entry.id   AF-A0A970JVA8-F1
#
_cell.length_a   1.000
_cell.length_b   1.000
_cell.length_c   1.000
_cell.angle_alpha   90.00
_cell.angle_beta   90.00
_cell.angle_gamma   90.00
#
_symmetry.space_group_name_H-M   'P 1'
#
loop_
_entity.id
_entity.type
_entity.pdbx_description
1 polymer ?
#
loop_
_entity_poly.entity_id
_entity_poly.type
_entity_poly.pdbx_seq_one_letter_code
_entity_poly.pdbx_strand_id
1 'polypeptide(L)'
;MKKPTPIRLTSLILAVASVVLLYAVQGPEGRRPASAIPRPKEGTPFLYFETANASSLPDLLKAAAAFRWEDDDRLRRLSALLNNSREAAGLITVEKNLFHLQLAVKMSRDFEGPPMDSDTDLAAPYLYGGDEAPLYCDAKGGITMFATRYDKLQEMGRILDDRSRTFKNAPELDRRSSNRLLISDGGYLSGIASIQGLPASKGTVYLSAAWHEGSRGGGIKWKIYGLSGVLPQGVLKRFKKASWCGEICFPEPLVAAIGVNIPELPDSSGLMNAEGLLSPFGASVEKIGKMLPGPCVLSLSGRSKFLVFSLPGLLMELPGRGQGGMDFIDQFWRTERGNLVPEVEKLEGFPSGGTSLIPFSILAAANPQTVRLGLIDRDALKSDNHHHIGYYAPSLSGLKEAFLWGYVDLEKFDTALKALLRTGRVAGKMGMDIKMSATSLLMITDLLEGVKSIVMLMTGPGEGMLEWTRIPRHDHTQAQDHESAGGN
;
A
#
# COMPACT_ATOMS: atom_id res chain seq x y z
N MET A 1 45.45 -42.42 -4.77
CA MET A 1 44.00 -42.76 -4.71
C MET A 1 43.50 -42.49 -3.30
N LYS A 2 42.72 -41.42 -3.10
CA LYS A 2 42.07 -41.11 -1.81
C LYS A 2 40.87 -42.05 -1.64
N LYS A 3 40.82 -42.80 -0.54
CA LYS A 3 39.62 -43.57 -0.16
C LYS A 3 38.47 -42.59 0.10
N PRO A 4 37.24 -42.88 -0.38
CA PRO A 4 36.08 -42.09 0.03
C PRO A 4 35.81 -42.34 1.52
N THR A 5 35.79 -41.26 2.30
CA THR A 5 35.32 -41.26 3.68
C THR A 5 33.83 -41.60 3.66
N PRO A 6 33.35 -42.61 4.40
CA PRO A 6 31.92 -42.88 4.48
C PRO A 6 31.26 -41.74 5.25
N ILE A 7 30.68 -40.78 4.53
CA ILE A 7 29.67 -39.87 5.10
C ILE A 7 28.54 -40.78 5.57
N ARG A 8 28.34 -40.72 6.88
CA ARG A 8 27.75 -41.78 7.68
C ARG A 8 26.25 -41.85 7.45
N LEU A 9 25.76 -43.06 7.16
CA LEU A 9 24.35 -43.45 7.23
C LEU A 9 23.67 -42.99 8.54
N THR A 10 24.44 -42.83 9.62
CA THR A 10 23.98 -42.27 10.90
C THR A 10 23.60 -40.79 10.84
N SER A 11 24.20 -39.95 9.99
CA SER A 11 23.80 -38.55 9.79
C SER A 11 22.45 -38.46 9.08
N LEU A 12 22.23 -39.33 8.09
CA LEU A 12 20.94 -39.45 7.39
C LEU A 12 19.85 -39.98 8.33
N ILE A 13 20.16 -40.98 9.17
CA ILE A 13 19.23 -41.51 10.17
C ILE A 13 18.92 -40.49 11.25
N LEU A 14 19.89 -39.66 11.69
CA LEU A 14 19.65 -38.57 12.65
C LEU A 14 18.80 -37.45 12.03
N ALA A 15 19.06 -37.07 10.78
CA ALA A 15 18.27 -36.08 10.06
C ALA A 15 16.83 -36.56 9.86
N VAL A 16 16.64 -37.82 9.44
CA VAL A 16 15.32 -38.45 9.28
C VAL A 16 14.63 -38.64 10.63
N ALA A 17 15.33 -39.04 11.69
CA ALA A 17 14.76 -39.16 13.02
C ALA A 17 14.39 -37.79 13.63
N SER A 18 15.16 -36.75 13.34
CA SER A 18 14.86 -35.37 13.77
C SER A 18 13.64 -34.83 13.04
N VAL A 19 13.52 -35.10 11.73
CA VAL A 19 12.30 -34.83 10.96
C VAL A 19 11.13 -35.64 11.53
N VAL A 20 11.27 -36.94 11.81
CA VAL A 20 10.16 -37.73 12.40
C VAL A 20 9.76 -37.24 13.81
N LEU A 21 10.72 -36.81 14.65
CA LEU A 21 10.46 -36.26 16.00
C LEU A 21 9.80 -34.88 15.96
N LEU A 22 10.16 -34.01 15.01
CA LEU A 22 9.50 -32.70 14.81
C LEU A 22 8.04 -32.87 14.40
N TYR A 23 7.68 -34.01 13.79
CA TYR A 23 6.33 -34.32 13.30
C TYR A 23 5.51 -35.18 14.28
N ALA A 24 6.15 -35.95 15.16
CA ALA A 24 5.48 -36.77 16.18
C ALA A 24 4.95 -35.95 17.37
N VAL A 25 5.45 -34.73 17.60
CA VAL A 25 4.94 -33.82 18.65
C VAL A 25 3.73 -33.05 18.11
N GLN A 26 2.64 -33.77 17.82
CA GLN A 26 1.30 -33.19 17.74
C GLN A 26 0.92 -32.71 19.15
N GLY A 27 1.29 -31.47 19.46
CA GLY A 27 0.92 -30.85 20.72
C GLY A 27 -0.60 -30.74 20.87
N PRO A 28 -1.10 -30.65 22.11
CA PRO A 28 -2.53 -30.55 22.38
C PRO A 28 -3.14 -29.42 21.57
N GLU A 29 -4.26 -29.72 20.91
CA GLU A 29 -5.08 -28.79 20.16
C GLU A 29 -5.25 -27.49 20.96
N GLY A 30 -4.71 -26.37 20.45
CA GLY A 30 -4.95 -25.05 21.04
C GLY A 30 -3.78 -24.08 21.12
N ARG A 31 -2.53 -24.47 20.84
CA ARG A 31 -1.40 -23.52 20.81
C ARG A 31 -1.33 -22.81 19.44
N ARG A 32 -1.32 -21.47 19.46
CA ARG A 32 -1.16 -20.61 18.27
C ARG A 32 0.31 -20.26 18.04
N PRO A 33 0.80 -20.14 16.80
CA PRO A 33 2.19 -19.75 16.53
C PRO A 33 2.64 -18.47 17.26
N ALA A 34 1.75 -17.47 17.35
CA ALA A 34 1.99 -16.22 18.09
C ALA A 34 2.40 -16.43 19.56
N SER A 35 2.01 -17.56 20.17
CA SER A 35 2.38 -17.89 21.55
C SER A 35 3.86 -18.17 21.77
N ALA A 36 4.61 -18.46 20.70
CA ALA A 36 6.06 -18.67 20.75
C ALA A 36 6.86 -17.37 20.55
N ILE A 37 6.22 -16.27 20.15
CA ILE A 37 6.92 -15.04 19.77
C ILE A 37 7.22 -14.18 21.01
N PRO A 38 8.49 -13.86 21.29
CA PRO A 38 8.85 -13.01 22.42
C PRO A 38 8.44 -11.57 22.21
N ARG A 39 8.32 -10.84 23.32
CA ARG A 39 8.15 -9.40 23.30
C ARG A 39 9.46 -8.73 22.83
N PRO A 40 9.41 -7.83 21.82
CA PRO A 40 10.57 -7.04 21.44
C PRO A 40 11.08 -6.19 22.62
N LYS A 41 12.40 -5.98 22.70
CA LYS A 41 12.99 -5.06 23.67
C LYS A 41 12.49 -3.64 23.40
N GLU A 42 12.31 -2.87 24.47
CA GLU A 42 11.87 -1.47 24.36
C GLU A 42 12.86 -0.64 23.53
N GLY A 43 12.34 0.23 22.66
CA GLY A 43 13.14 1.06 21.76
C GLY A 43 13.81 0.33 20.60
N THR A 44 13.56 -0.97 20.41
CA THR A 44 14.08 -1.72 19.27
C THR A 44 13.10 -1.64 18.10
N PRO A 45 13.53 -1.21 16.89
CA PRO A 45 12.69 -1.29 15.70
C PRO A 45 12.32 -2.74 15.39
N PHE A 46 11.06 -2.97 15.05
CA PHE A 46 10.59 -4.32 14.74
C PHE A 46 9.44 -4.35 13.74
N LEU A 47 9.29 -5.51 13.10
CA LEU A 47 8.14 -5.90 12.31
C LEU A 47 7.63 -7.24 12.85
N TYR A 48 6.39 -7.24 13.31
CA TYR A 48 5.68 -8.42 13.77
C TYR A 48 4.53 -8.74 12.81
N PHE A 49 4.29 -10.01 12.53
CA PHE A 49 3.15 -10.42 11.71
C PHE A 49 2.51 -11.71 12.25
N GLU A 50 1.22 -11.86 11.95
CA GLU A 50 0.44 -13.09 12.11
C GLU A 50 -0.33 -13.34 10.82
N THR A 51 -0.41 -14.59 10.38
CA THR A 51 -1.23 -14.98 9.23
C THR A 51 -1.86 -16.34 9.46
N ALA A 52 -3.13 -16.45 9.04
CA ALA A 52 -3.84 -17.72 8.96
C ALA A 52 -3.72 -18.38 7.57
N ASN A 53 -2.97 -17.77 6.66
CA ASN A 53 -2.57 -18.38 5.39
C ASN A 53 -1.16 -17.90 5.02
N ALA A 54 -0.16 -18.72 5.32
CA ALA A 54 1.22 -18.34 5.16
C ALA A 54 1.71 -18.30 3.71
N SER A 55 0.89 -18.75 2.74
CA SER A 55 1.19 -18.59 1.32
C SER A 55 1.21 -17.14 0.84
N SER A 56 0.59 -16.21 1.58
CA SER A 56 0.60 -14.76 1.26
C SER A 56 1.78 -14.02 1.89
N LEU A 57 2.58 -14.69 2.72
CA LEU A 57 3.68 -14.09 3.47
C LEU A 57 4.98 -13.86 2.68
N PRO A 58 5.35 -14.70 1.68
CA PRO A 58 6.56 -14.51 0.89
C PRO A 58 6.65 -13.15 0.21
N ASP A 59 5.53 -12.63 -0.32
CA ASP A 59 5.54 -11.34 -1.02
C ASP A 59 5.67 -10.16 -0.05
N LEU A 60 5.09 -10.28 1.16
CA LEU A 60 5.30 -9.33 2.26
C LEU A 60 6.77 -9.33 2.71
N LEU A 61 7.38 -10.51 2.83
CA LEU A 61 8.79 -10.64 3.20
C LEU A 61 9.72 -10.14 2.10
N LYS A 62 9.42 -10.36 0.82
CA LYS A 62 10.15 -9.78 -0.32
C LYS A 62 10.07 -8.26 -0.32
N ALA A 63 8.88 -7.70 -0.08
CA ALA A 63 8.71 -6.25 0.03
C ALA A 63 9.51 -5.65 1.21
N ALA A 64 9.53 -6.34 2.36
CA ALA A 64 10.36 -5.95 3.50
C ALA A 64 11.86 -6.13 3.24
N ALA A 65 12.24 -7.17 2.47
CA ALA A 65 13.60 -7.49 2.09
C ALA A 65 14.22 -6.49 1.11
N ALA A 66 13.42 -5.92 0.21
CA ALA A 66 13.83 -4.90 -0.74
C ALA A 66 14.48 -3.67 -0.05
N PHE A 67 14.30 -3.51 1.26
CA PHE A 67 14.94 -2.46 2.04
C PHE A 67 16.41 -2.73 2.41
N ARG A 68 16.95 -3.98 2.34
CA ARG A 68 18.40 -4.26 2.55
C ARG A 68 18.88 -5.72 2.52
N TRP A 69 18.03 -6.72 2.27
CA TRP A 69 18.52 -8.09 2.10
C TRP A 69 18.90 -8.31 0.63
N GLU A 70 20.19 -8.17 0.33
CA GLU A 70 20.75 -8.46 -1.01
C GLU A 70 20.79 -9.96 -1.36
N ASP A 71 20.35 -10.87 -0.47
CA ASP A 71 20.33 -12.31 -0.72
C ASP A 71 18.90 -12.87 -0.92
N ASP A 72 18.55 -13.12 -2.18
CA ASP A 72 17.29 -13.73 -2.64
C ASP A 72 17.12 -15.18 -2.14
N ASP A 73 18.22 -15.92 -1.96
CA ASP A 73 18.20 -17.35 -1.65
C ASP A 73 17.60 -17.68 -0.27
N ARG A 74 17.80 -16.83 0.74
CA ARG A 74 17.24 -17.03 2.09
C ARG A 74 15.72 -16.81 2.12
N LEU A 75 15.25 -15.82 1.37
CA LEU A 75 13.82 -15.52 1.24
C LEU A 75 13.09 -16.58 0.45
N ARG A 76 13.71 -17.07 -0.63
CA ARG A 76 13.19 -18.17 -1.43
C ARG A 76 13.02 -19.46 -0.60
N ARG A 77 13.97 -19.74 0.29
CA ARG A 77 13.92 -20.90 1.19
C ARG A 77 12.91 -20.74 2.34
N LEU A 78 12.82 -19.56 2.95
CA LEU A 78 11.76 -19.23 3.92
C LEU A 78 10.38 -19.28 3.27
N SER A 79 10.26 -18.85 2.02
CA SER A 79 9.02 -18.90 1.25
C SER A 79 8.50 -20.32 1.09
N ALA A 80 9.37 -21.30 0.83
CA ALA A 80 8.97 -22.71 0.71
C ALA A 80 8.37 -23.25 2.03
N LEU A 81 8.97 -22.90 3.18
CA LEU A 81 8.44 -23.28 4.50
C LEU A 81 7.09 -22.62 4.78
N LEU A 82 6.97 -21.33 4.46
CA LEU A 82 5.76 -20.55 4.69
C LEU A 82 4.59 -21.02 3.82
N ASN A 83 4.85 -21.33 2.54
CA ASN A 83 3.83 -21.84 1.62
C ASN A 83 3.18 -23.15 2.09
N ASN A 84 3.87 -23.93 2.92
CA ASN A 84 3.38 -25.21 3.45
C ASN A 84 2.82 -25.10 4.88
N SER A 85 2.77 -23.90 5.46
CA SER A 85 2.24 -23.69 6.81
C SER A 85 0.79 -23.18 6.79
N ARG A 86 -0.02 -23.70 7.71
CA ARG A 86 -1.42 -23.30 7.89
C ARG A 86 -1.54 -21.98 8.64
N GLU A 87 -0.70 -21.80 9.65
CA GLU A 87 -0.64 -20.57 10.43
C GLU A 87 0.83 -20.21 10.64
N ALA A 88 1.14 -18.93 10.62
CA ALA A 88 2.47 -18.43 10.93
C ALA A 88 2.40 -17.15 11.75
N ALA A 89 3.37 -16.99 12.65
CA ALA A 89 3.64 -15.74 13.32
C ALA A 89 5.14 -15.49 13.30
N GLY A 90 5.55 -14.26 13.10
CA GLY A 90 6.97 -13.93 13.04
C GLY A 90 7.28 -12.55 13.56
N LEU A 91 8.51 -12.41 14.02
CA LEU A 91 9.09 -11.19 14.53
C LEU A 91 10.45 -10.97 13.88
N ILE A 92 10.62 -9.80 13.28
CA ILE A 92 11.87 -9.30 12.74
C ILE A 92 12.27 -8.10 13.61
N THR A 93 13.44 -8.16 14.24
CA THR A 93 14.00 -7.03 15.01
C THR A 93 15.33 -6.57 14.41
N VAL A 94 15.68 -5.31 14.65
CA VAL A 94 16.99 -4.75 14.30
C VAL A 94 17.77 -4.46 15.58
N GLU A 95 18.74 -5.31 15.92
CA GLU A 95 19.63 -5.11 17.08
C GLU A 95 21.07 -4.90 16.57
N LYS A 96 21.74 -3.82 16.98
CA LYS A 96 23.13 -3.51 16.59
C LYS A 96 23.38 -3.58 15.07
N ASN A 97 22.46 -3.06 14.27
CA ASN A 97 22.47 -3.08 12.80
C ASN A 97 22.37 -4.48 12.15
N LEU A 98 21.98 -5.50 12.92
CA LEU A 98 21.72 -6.85 12.42
C LEU A 98 20.23 -7.18 12.53
N PHE A 99 19.71 -7.82 11.49
CA PHE A 99 18.35 -8.35 11.49
C PHE A 99 18.30 -9.69 12.22
N HIS A 100 17.34 -9.83 13.13
CA HIS A 100 17.03 -11.09 13.79
C HIS A 100 15.62 -11.53 13.43
N LEU A 101 15.48 -12.77 12.96
CA LEU A 101 14.21 -13.39 12.64
C LEU A 101 13.88 -14.40 13.74
N GLN A 102 12.62 -14.38 14.18
CA GLN A 102 12.00 -15.37 15.06
C GLN A 102 10.67 -15.73 14.42
N LEU A 103 10.54 -16.95 13.92
CA LEU A 103 9.39 -17.42 13.15
C LEU A 103 8.82 -18.66 13.81
N ALA A 104 7.51 -18.66 14.06
CA ALA A 104 6.78 -19.81 14.53
C ALA A 104 5.73 -20.19 13.48
N VAL A 105 5.64 -21.47 13.14
CA VAL A 105 4.72 -21.97 12.14
C VAL A 105 4.02 -23.24 12.60
N LYS A 106 2.82 -23.44 12.07
CA LYS A 106 2.07 -24.68 12.19
C LYS A 106 2.00 -25.31 10.79
N MET A 107 2.76 -26.39 10.58
CA MET A 107 2.86 -27.04 9.27
C MET A 107 1.56 -27.73 8.84
N SER A 108 1.33 -27.84 7.53
CA SER A 108 0.30 -28.72 6.98
C SER A 108 0.71 -30.19 7.13
N ARG A 109 -0.27 -31.10 7.10
CA ARG A 109 -0.05 -32.54 7.30
C ARG A 109 0.79 -33.19 6.20
N ASP A 110 0.82 -32.58 5.02
CA ASP A 110 1.40 -33.16 3.81
C ASP A 110 2.80 -32.63 3.48
N PHE A 111 3.43 -31.90 4.41
CA PHE A 111 4.76 -31.33 4.20
C PHE A 111 5.86 -32.36 4.50
N GLU A 112 6.68 -32.67 3.50
CA GLU A 112 7.94 -33.40 3.67
C GLU A 112 9.04 -32.37 3.90
N GLY A 113 9.46 -32.17 5.16
CA GLY A 113 10.37 -31.09 5.56
C GLY A 113 11.71 -31.06 4.80
N PRO A 114 12.42 -29.91 4.80
CA PRO A 114 13.74 -29.82 4.19
C PRO A 114 14.76 -30.73 4.92
N PRO A 115 15.78 -31.24 4.21
CA PRO A 115 16.85 -32.02 4.84
C PRO A 115 17.58 -31.18 5.89
N MET A 116 17.78 -31.77 7.07
CA MET A 116 18.50 -31.16 8.19
C MET A 116 19.97 -31.58 8.15
N ASP A 117 20.89 -30.62 8.12
CA ASP A 117 22.31 -30.90 8.34
C ASP A 117 22.60 -30.90 9.84
N SER A 118 22.88 -32.08 10.39
CA SER A 118 23.35 -32.23 11.76
C SER A 118 24.88 -32.29 11.75
N ASP A 119 25.55 -31.15 11.63
CA ASP A 119 26.99 -31.12 11.89
C ASP A 119 27.23 -31.21 13.40
N THR A 120 28.12 -32.12 13.81
CA THR A 120 28.24 -32.62 15.19
C THR A 120 28.82 -31.61 16.18
N ASP A 121 29.32 -30.47 15.70
CA ASP A 121 29.93 -29.41 16.52
C ASP A 121 28.96 -28.31 16.96
N LEU A 122 27.73 -28.28 16.42
CA LEU A 122 26.72 -27.28 16.80
C LEU A 122 25.71 -27.88 17.80
N ALA A 123 25.52 -27.20 18.92
CA ALA A 123 24.69 -27.64 20.04
C ALA A 123 23.18 -27.74 19.75
N ALA A 124 22.73 -27.49 18.51
CA ALA A 124 21.34 -27.53 18.10
C ALA A 124 21.17 -27.80 16.60
N PRO A 125 20.08 -28.46 16.19
CA PRO A 125 19.77 -28.65 14.78
C PRO A 125 19.50 -27.31 14.10
N TYR A 126 20.11 -27.12 12.94
CA TYR A 126 19.93 -25.96 12.10
C TYR A 126 19.54 -26.42 10.70
N LEU A 127 18.76 -25.59 10.01
CA LEU A 127 18.35 -25.89 8.63
C LEU A 127 19.45 -25.54 7.62
N TYR A 128 20.30 -24.56 7.94
CA TYR A 128 21.37 -24.07 7.08
C TYR A 128 22.61 -23.71 7.91
N GLY A 129 23.78 -24.27 7.57
CA GLY A 129 25.06 -23.99 8.25
C GLY A 129 26.22 -23.95 7.26
N GLY A 130 27.10 -22.95 7.44
CA GLY A 130 28.25 -22.59 6.61
C GLY A 130 28.79 -21.21 7.02
N ASP A 131 29.58 -20.54 6.17
CA ASP A 131 30.04 -19.13 6.38
C ASP A 131 28.88 -18.10 6.45
N GLU A 132 27.65 -18.56 6.21
CA GLU A 132 26.41 -17.81 6.28
C GLU A 132 25.69 -17.97 7.63
N ALA A 133 25.10 -16.89 8.14
CA ALA A 133 24.43 -16.86 9.44
C ALA A 133 23.37 -17.99 9.60
N PRO A 134 23.52 -18.91 10.56
CA PRO A 134 22.68 -20.11 10.65
C PRO A 134 21.23 -19.82 11.05
N LEU A 135 20.29 -20.60 10.51
CA LEU A 135 18.89 -20.63 10.93
C LEU A 135 18.63 -21.86 11.80
N TYR A 136 18.51 -21.65 13.11
CA TYR A 136 18.24 -22.68 14.10
C TYR A 136 16.76 -23.05 14.09
N CYS A 137 16.44 -24.31 14.42
CA CYS A 137 15.06 -24.77 14.48
C CYS A 137 14.80 -25.71 15.66
N ASP A 138 13.55 -25.72 16.13
CA ASP A 138 13.05 -26.61 17.18
C ASP A 138 11.54 -26.82 16.97
N ALA A 139 10.96 -27.93 17.41
CA ALA A 139 9.50 -28.08 17.44
C ALA A 139 9.02 -28.50 18.83
N LYS A 140 7.99 -27.79 19.28
CA LYS A 140 7.45 -27.95 20.62
C LYS A 140 5.97 -27.65 20.64
N GLY A 141 5.19 -28.60 21.15
CA GLY A 141 3.74 -28.42 21.32
C GLY A 141 3.00 -28.17 20.00
N GLY A 142 3.37 -28.85 18.91
CA GLY A 142 2.73 -28.73 17.59
C GLY A 142 3.09 -27.47 16.81
N ILE A 143 4.08 -26.72 17.26
CA ILE A 143 4.61 -25.51 16.60
C ILE A 143 6.07 -25.77 16.27
N THR A 144 6.46 -25.50 15.03
CA THR A 144 7.85 -25.45 14.59
C THR A 144 8.35 -24.02 14.70
N MET A 145 9.49 -23.82 15.35
CA MET A 145 10.11 -22.53 15.60
C MET A 145 11.42 -22.43 14.84
N PHE A 146 11.72 -21.25 14.32
CA PHE A 146 12.94 -20.91 13.63
C PHE A 146 13.49 -19.60 14.18
N ALA A 147 14.81 -19.52 14.37
CA ALA A 147 15.46 -18.26 14.72
C ALA A 147 16.85 -18.13 14.11
N THR A 148 17.27 -16.90 13.79
CA THR A 148 18.64 -16.63 13.29
C THR A 148 19.70 -16.67 14.38
N ARG A 149 19.31 -16.88 15.64
CA ARG A 149 20.22 -17.10 16.78
C ARG A 149 19.68 -18.16 17.71
N TYR A 150 20.58 -18.97 18.26
CA TYR A 150 20.21 -20.05 19.14
C TYR A 150 19.60 -19.59 20.47
N ASP A 151 20.12 -18.52 21.07
CA ASP A 151 19.57 -17.94 22.30
C ASP A 151 18.13 -17.44 22.12
N LYS A 152 17.81 -16.91 20.94
CA LYS A 152 16.46 -16.49 20.55
C LYS A 152 15.52 -17.68 20.34
N LEU A 153 16.01 -18.80 19.79
CA LEU A 153 15.22 -20.04 19.69
C LEU A 153 14.89 -20.60 21.08
N GLN A 154 15.87 -20.64 21.98
CA GLN A 154 15.65 -21.06 23.36
C GLN A 154 14.65 -20.16 24.10
N GLU A 155 14.70 -18.85 23.86
CA GLU A 155 13.73 -17.90 24.39
C GLU A 155 12.30 -18.25 23.93
N MET A 156 12.09 -18.51 22.63
CA MET A 156 10.79 -18.93 22.10
C MET A 156 10.28 -20.22 22.78
N GLY A 157 11.16 -21.21 22.94
CA GLY A 157 10.83 -22.47 23.61
C GLY A 157 10.46 -22.32 25.09
N ARG A 158 11.07 -21.36 25.81
CA ARG A 158 10.72 -21.01 27.21
C ARG A 158 9.38 -20.29 27.30
N ILE A 159 9.08 -19.38 26.36
CA ILE A 159 7.81 -18.63 26.34
C ILE A 159 6.63 -19.55 26.01
N LEU A 160 6.85 -20.56 25.18
CA LEU A 160 5.84 -21.60 24.95
C LEU A 160 5.47 -22.38 26.21
N ASP A 161 6.38 -22.51 27.18
CA ASP A 161 6.10 -23.11 28.49
C ASP A 161 5.47 -22.09 29.45
N ASP A 162 6.02 -20.88 29.48
CA ASP A 162 5.59 -19.78 30.35
C ASP A 162 4.80 -18.71 29.57
N ARG A 163 3.48 -18.93 29.49
CA ARG A 163 2.49 -18.09 28.78
C ARG A 163 2.39 -16.64 29.28
N SER A 164 3.09 -16.28 30.37
CA SER A 164 3.09 -14.91 30.91
C SER A 164 3.87 -13.91 30.06
N ARG A 165 4.78 -14.39 29.19
CA ARG A 165 5.70 -13.57 28.39
C ARG A 165 5.33 -13.44 26.91
N THR A 166 4.20 -14.02 26.50
CA THR A 166 3.74 -13.95 25.11
C THR A 166 3.51 -12.51 24.68
N PHE A 167 3.95 -12.16 23.48
CA PHE A 167 3.67 -10.86 22.89
C PHE A 167 2.15 -10.70 22.66
N LYS A 168 1.50 -9.83 23.45
CA LYS A 168 0.04 -9.57 23.38
C LYS A 168 -0.31 -8.16 22.88
N ASN A 169 0.66 -7.44 22.30
CA ASN A 169 0.58 -5.99 22.17
C ASN A 169 0.06 -5.47 20.82
N ALA A 170 -0.54 -6.31 19.96
CA ALA A 170 -1.23 -5.76 18.79
C ALA A 170 -2.55 -5.11 19.26
N PRO A 171 -2.70 -3.78 19.21
CA PRO A 171 -4.00 -3.16 19.51
C PRO A 171 -5.04 -3.71 18.54
N GLU A 172 -6.19 -4.16 19.08
CA GLU A 172 -7.23 -4.86 18.32
C GLU A 172 -7.82 -3.94 17.23
N LEU A 173 -7.39 -4.13 15.97
CA LEU A 173 -8.01 -3.49 14.80
C LEU A 173 -9.27 -4.22 14.35
N ASP A 174 -9.28 -5.56 14.45
CA ASP A 174 -10.46 -6.43 14.30
C ASP A 174 -10.11 -7.85 14.75
N ARG A 175 -11.05 -8.57 15.36
CA ARG A 175 -10.91 -10.00 15.71
C ARG A 175 -11.21 -10.93 14.52
N ARG A 176 -11.89 -10.43 13.49
CA ARG A 176 -12.28 -11.23 12.30
C ARG A 176 -11.18 -11.31 11.23
N SER A 177 -10.18 -10.44 11.27
CA SER A 177 -9.08 -10.45 10.30
C SER A 177 -8.15 -11.64 10.53
N SER A 178 -7.90 -12.39 9.46
CA SER A 178 -7.01 -13.55 9.44
C SER A 178 -5.53 -13.18 9.53
N ASN A 179 -5.18 -11.96 9.13
CA ASN A 179 -3.79 -11.53 9.00
C ASN A 179 -3.55 -10.17 9.68
N ARG A 180 -2.38 -10.03 10.31
CA ARG A 180 -2.01 -8.87 11.13
C ARG A 180 -0.55 -8.51 10.95
N LEU A 181 -0.25 -7.23 11.05
CA LEU A 181 1.06 -6.63 10.95
C LEU A 181 1.19 -5.56 12.04
N LEU A 182 2.31 -5.53 12.73
CA LEU A 182 2.66 -4.48 13.66
C LEU A 182 4.10 -4.07 13.41
N ILE A 183 4.30 -2.82 12.98
CA ILE A 183 5.62 -2.24 12.76
C ILE A 183 5.87 -1.20 13.85
N SER A 184 7.10 -1.18 14.37
CA SER A 184 7.60 -0.17 15.28
C SER A 184 8.89 0.41 14.75
N ASP A 185 9.00 1.73 14.80
CA ASP A 185 10.22 2.44 14.41
C ASP A 185 11.31 2.45 15.51
N GLY A 186 11.04 1.94 16.70
CA GLY A 186 11.96 2.00 17.84
C GLY A 186 12.27 3.44 18.33
N GLY A 187 11.48 4.44 17.91
CA GLY A 187 11.74 5.85 18.16
C GLY A 187 12.69 6.53 17.15
N TYR A 188 13.09 5.84 16.08
CA TYR A 188 13.95 6.38 15.03
C TYR A 188 13.38 7.63 14.37
N LEU A 189 12.07 7.66 14.08
CA LEU A 189 11.41 8.80 13.44
C LEU A 189 11.41 10.04 14.35
N SER A 190 11.20 9.86 15.66
CA SER A 190 11.29 10.97 16.61
C SER A 190 12.71 11.55 16.70
N GLY A 191 13.74 10.69 16.58
CA GLY A 191 15.13 11.11 16.50
C GLY A 191 15.44 11.94 15.25
N ILE A 192 15.00 11.48 14.07
CA ILE A 192 15.15 12.25 12.82
C ILE A 192 14.43 13.60 12.92
N ALA A 193 13.19 13.62 13.40
CA ALA A 193 12.42 14.86 13.55
C ALA A 193 13.14 15.87 14.46
N SER A 194 13.71 15.41 15.57
CA SER A 194 14.51 16.24 16.46
C SER A 194 15.78 16.78 15.79
N ILE A 195 16.48 15.98 14.98
CA ILE A 195 17.67 16.41 14.22
C ILE A 195 17.30 17.48 13.19
N GLN A 196 16.11 17.38 12.59
CA GLN A 196 15.57 18.36 11.66
C GLN A 196 15.02 19.63 12.33
N GLY A 197 15.17 19.76 13.66
CA GLY A 197 14.73 20.94 14.41
C GLY A 197 13.23 21.00 14.65
N LEU A 198 12.49 19.92 14.40
CA LEU A 198 11.07 19.86 14.78
C LEU A 198 10.97 19.67 16.30
N PRO A 199 9.99 20.32 16.98
CA PRO A 199 9.75 20.13 18.41
C PRO A 199 9.06 18.78 18.65
N ALA A 200 9.80 17.70 18.37
CA ALA A 200 9.43 16.32 18.60
C ALA A 200 9.75 15.91 20.04
N SER A 201 8.93 15.03 20.61
CA SER A 201 9.23 14.40 21.90
C SER A 201 9.75 12.99 21.65
N LYS A 202 10.64 12.49 22.51
CA LYS A 202 11.13 11.11 22.38
C LYS A 202 9.94 10.16 22.47
N GLY A 203 9.68 9.43 21.38
CA GLY A 203 8.50 8.59 21.29
C GLY A 203 8.60 7.60 20.14
N THR A 204 7.97 6.44 20.31
CA THR A 204 7.91 5.38 19.32
C THR A 204 6.62 5.47 18.51
N VAL A 205 6.74 5.35 17.19
CA VAL A 205 5.62 5.22 16.28
C VAL A 205 5.35 3.75 16.03
N TYR A 206 4.08 3.37 16.12
CA TYR A 206 3.63 2.03 15.79
C TYR A 206 2.62 2.09 14.64
N LEU A 207 2.80 1.27 13.62
CA LEU A 207 1.78 1.00 12.60
C LEU A 207 1.21 -0.39 12.89
N SER A 208 -0.04 -0.45 13.33
CA SER A 208 -0.83 -1.68 13.37
C SER A 208 -1.64 -1.77 12.09
N ALA A 209 -1.65 -2.91 11.43
CA ALA A 209 -2.50 -3.17 10.28
C ALA A 209 -3.09 -4.59 10.36
N ALA A 210 -4.29 -4.76 9.84
CA ALA A 210 -4.94 -6.05 9.74
C ALA A 210 -5.63 -6.14 8.38
N TRP A 211 -5.48 -7.29 7.72
CA TRP A 211 -6.06 -7.50 6.41
C TRP A 211 -6.76 -8.84 6.29
N HIS A 212 -7.68 -8.89 5.33
CA HIS A 212 -8.32 -10.11 4.86
C HIS A 212 -8.21 -10.15 3.34
N GLU A 213 -8.19 -11.35 2.81
CA GLU A 213 -8.14 -11.59 1.37
C GLU A 213 -9.07 -12.74 1.02
N GLY A 214 -9.76 -12.62 -0.11
CA GLY A 214 -10.64 -13.63 -0.66
C GLY A 214 -10.63 -13.61 -2.19
N SER A 215 -11.40 -14.51 -2.80
CA SER A 215 -11.41 -14.71 -4.26
C SER A 215 -11.89 -13.49 -5.05
N ARG A 216 -12.72 -12.63 -4.45
CA ARG A 216 -13.28 -11.44 -5.09
C ARG A 216 -12.50 -10.15 -4.80
N GLY A 217 -11.48 -10.20 -3.93
CA GLY A 217 -10.80 -9.01 -3.43
C GLY A 217 -10.41 -9.14 -1.97
N GLY A 218 -10.02 -8.03 -1.37
CA GLY A 218 -9.59 -7.97 0.02
C GLY A 218 -9.62 -6.56 0.58
N GLY A 219 -9.23 -6.43 1.83
CA GLY A 219 -9.19 -5.16 2.51
C GLY A 219 -8.16 -5.16 3.62
N ILE A 220 -7.50 -4.02 3.80
CA ILE A 220 -6.57 -3.74 4.89
C ILE A 220 -7.06 -2.51 5.65
N LYS A 221 -7.04 -2.60 6.98
CA LYS A 221 -7.26 -1.48 7.89
C LYS A 221 -6.00 -1.24 8.68
N TRP A 222 -5.67 0.01 8.93
CA TRP A 222 -4.49 0.36 9.71
C TRP A 222 -4.75 1.49 10.69
N LYS A 223 -3.90 1.51 11.72
CA LYS A 223 -3.81 2.60 12.69
C LYS A 223 -2.37 2.84 13.10
N ILE A 224 -2.01 4.11 13.15
CA ILE A 224 -0.71 4.64 13.52
C ILE A 224 -0.85 5.26 14.92
N TYR A 225 0.01 4.82 15.83
CA TYR A 225 0.10 5.32 17.19
C TYR A 225 1.40 6.07 17.39
N GLY A 226 1.44 6.99 18.35
CA GLY A 226 2.66 7.74 18.68
C GLY A 226 3.02 8.87 17.71
N LEU A 227 2.15 9.21 16.75
CA LEU A 227 2.37 10.33 15.82
C LEU A 227 2.64 11.66 16.53
N SER A 228 2.06 11.88 17.72
CA SER A 228 2.32 13.07 18.54
C SER A 228 3.74 13.16 19.10
N GLY A 229 4.50 12.06 19.09
CA GLY A 229 5.93 12.05 19.40
C GLY A 229 6.77 12.65 18.27
N VAL A 230 6.35 12.44 17.01
CA VAL A 230 7.10 12.86 15.82
C VAL A 230 6.64 14.21 15.29
N LEU A 231 5.32 14.43 15.26
CA LEU A 231 4.72 15.65 14.73
C LEU A 231 4.19 16.52 15.88
N PRO A 232 4.46 17.84 15.86
CA PRO A 232 3.92 18.75 16.85
C PRO A 232 2.39 18.71 16.86
N GLN A 233 1.77 18.77 18.05
CA GLN A 233 0.30 18.74 18.15
C GLN A 233 -0.38 19.85 17.32
N GLY A 234 0.26 21.02 17.22
CA GLY A 234 -0.24 22.12 16.38
C GLY A 234 -0.29 21.77 14.88
N VAL A 235 0.60 20.91 14.40
CA VAL A 235 0.61 20.41 13.02
C VAL A 235 -0.43 19.30 12.87
N LEU A 236 -0.49 18.34 13.80
CA LEU A 236 -1.49 17.26 13.79
C LEU A 236 -2.93 17.80 13.79
N LYS A 237 -3.21 18.86 14.57
CA LYS A 237 -4.53 19.51 14.63
C LYS A 237 -4.93 20.22 13.32
N ARG A 238 -4.00 20.47 12.39
CA ARG A 238 -4.31 21.04 11.07
C ARG A 238 -4.83 20.00 10.09
N PHE A 239 -4.50 18.72 10.29
CA PHE A 239 -5.07 17.61 9.52
C PHE A 239 -6.51 17.32 10.00
N LYS A 240 -7.44 18.16 9.57
CA LYS A 240 -8.87 18.04 9.89
C LYS A 240 -9.58 17.20 8.85
N LYS A 241 -10.70 16.59 9.22
CA LYS A 241 -11.61 15.99 8.25
C LYS A 241 -12.30 17.10 7.45
N ALA A 242 -12.47 16.88 6.15
CA ALA A 242 -13.38 17.67 5.33
C ALA A 242 -14.75 16.99 5.31
N SER A 243 -15.81 17.80 5.25
CA SER A 243 -17.12 17.33 4.85
C SER A 243 -17.13 17.16 3.33
N TRP A 244 -17.44 15.95 2.88
CA TRP A 244 -17.58 15.60 1.47
C TRP A 244 -19.06 15.47 1.07
N CYS A 245 -19.97 15.84 1.98
CA CYS A 245 -21.41 15.84 1.72
C CYS A 245 -21.77 16.86 0.64
N GLY A 246 -22.32 16.37 -0.48
CA GLY A 246 -22.88 17.18 -1.56
C GLY A 246 -22.10 17.07 -2.86
N GLU A 247 -22.75 16.53 -3.89
CA GLU A 247 -22.47 16.77 -5.32
C GLU A 247 -21.04 16.52 -5.86
N ILE A 248 -20.21 15.71 -5.20
CA ILE A 248 -19.00 15.21 -5.87
C ILE A 248 -19.44 14.20 -6.93
N CYS A 249 -19.52 14.68 -8.15
CA CYS A 249 -20.03 13.99 -9.32
C CYS A 249 -18.95 13.96 -10.38
N PHE A 250 -18.70 12.78 -10.95
CA PHE A 250 -17.68 12.61 -11.96
C PHE A 250 -18.32 12.38 -13.33
N PRO A 251 -17.86 13.12 -14.36
CA PRO A 251 -18.09 12.76 -15.75
C PRO A 251 -17.62 11.33 -16.06
N GLU A 252 -18.42 10.56 -16.80
CA GLU A 252 -17.97 9.26 -17.30
C GLU A 252 -17.01 9.42 -18.52
N PRO A 253 -15.95 8.60 -18.63
CA PRO A 253 -15.55 7.54 -17.70
C PRO A 253 -14.79 8.06 -16.48
N LEU A 254 -15.14 7.62 -15.26
CA LEU A 254 -14.24 7.81 -14.10
C LEU A 254 -13.14 6.75 -14.11
N VAL A 255 -11.88 7.20 -14.17
CA VAL A 255 -10.67 6.37 -14.12
C VAL A 255 -10.09 6.38 -12.71
N ALA A 256 -9.87 7.57 -12.15
CA ALA A 256 -9.32 7.73 -10.81
C ALA A 256 -9.82 9.04 -10.19
N ALA A 257 -9.97 9.06 -8.88
CA ALA A 257 -10.25 10.28 -8.13
C ALA A 257 -9.58 10.22 -6.76
N ILE A 258 -9.12 11.36 -6.28
CA ILE A 258 -8.62 11.54 -4.92
C ILE A 258 -9.22 12.82 -4.34
N GLY A 259 -9.78 12.71 -3.14
CA GLY A 259 -10.19 13.86 -2.35
C GLY A 259 -9.27 13.98 -1.14
N VAL A 260 -8.69 15.15 -0.94
CA VAL A 260 -7.81 15.45 0.19
C VAL A 260 -8.21 16.77 0.82
N ASN A 261 -8.23 16.82 2.15
CA ASN A 261 -8.31 18.09 2.86
C ASN A 261 -6.90 18.64 3.08
N ILE A 262 -6.49 19.61 2.26
CA ILE A 262 -5.15 20.18 2.30
C ILE A 262 -5.06 21.10 3.53
N PRO A 263 -4.14 20.85 4.48
CA PRO A 263 -4.00 21.72 5.64
C PRO A 263 -3.44 23.09 5.23
N GLU A 264 -3.89 24.14 5.90
CA GLU A 264 -3.17 25.43 5.88
C GLU A 264 -1.81 25.24 6.56
N LEU A 265 -0.74 25.20 5.78
CA LEU A 265 0.62 25.12 6.27
C LEU A 265 1.24 26.53 6.24
N PRO A 266 2.12 26.87 7.20
CA PRO A 266 2.92 28.09 7.10
C PRO A 266 3.80 28.03 5.85
N ASP A 267 4.04 29.18 5.21
CA ASP A 267 4.90 29.31 4.02
C ASP A 267 6.32 28.74 4.24
N SER A 268 6.77 28.68 5.50
CA SER A 268 8.09 28.16 5.91
C SER A 268 8.18 26.64 6.07
N SER A 269 7.07 25.90 5.87
CA SER A 269 7.02 24.48 6.24
C SER A 269 7.79 23.54 5.32
N GLY A 270 8.10 23.92 4.07
CA GLY A 270 8.84 23.08 3.11
C GLY A 270 8.17 21.73 2.78
N LEU A 271 6.97 21.47 3.30
CA LEU A 271 6.30 20.16 3.29
C LEU A 271 5.49 19.89 2.02
N MET A 272 5.24 20.90 1.19
CA MET A 272 4.60 20.72 -0.11
C MET A 272 5.30 21.58 -1.16
N ASN A 273 6.10 20.95 -2.02
CA ASN A 273 6.46 21.56 -3.30
C ASN A 273 5.26 21.40 -4.25
N ALA A 274 4.36 22.38 -4.24
CA ALA A 274 3.16 22.39 -5.08
C ALA A 274 3.45 22.65 -6.57
N GLU A 275 4.69 22.99 -6.95
CA GLU A 275 5.06 23.29 -8.34
C GLU A 275 4.77 22.10 -9.27
N GLY A 276 5.05 20.86 -8.83
CA GLY A 276 4.82 19.66 -9.63
C GLY A 276 3.33 19.41 -9.93
N LEU A 277 2.47 19.57 -8.93
CA LEU A 277 1.01 19.36 -9.02
C LEU A 277 0.32 20.44 -9.86
N LEU A 278 0.85 21.66 -9.84
CA LEU A 278 0.21 22.85 -10.41
C LEU A 278 0.79 23.26 -11.76
N SER A 279 1.98 22.78 -12.12
CA SER A 279 2.62 23.03 -13.41
C SER A 279 1.73 22.77 -14.64
N PRO A 280 0.84 21.75 -14.67
CA PRO A 280 -0.03 21.53 -15.82
C PRO A 280 -1.09 22.64 -16.00
N PHE A 281 -1.43 23.36 -14.92
CA PHE A 281 -2.50 24.37 -14.91
C PHE A 281 -1.99 25.80 -15.21
N GLY A 282 -0.68 26.02 -15.23
CA GLY A 282 -0.09 27.21 -15.83
C GLY A 282 -0.29 28.55 -15.15
N ALA A 283 -0.94 28.60 -13.98
CA ALA A 283 -1.01 29.82 -13.18
C ALA A 283 0.19 29.92 -12.22
N SER A 284 0.47 31.12 -11.70
CA SER A 284 1.58 31.29 -10.76
C SER A 284 1.34 30.43 -9.51
N VAL A 285 2.34 29.62 -9.17
CA VAL A 285 2.31 28.66 -8.05
C VAL A 285 1.92 29.36 -6.75
N GLU A 286 2.33 30.62 -6.59
CA GLU A 286 2.01 31.46 -5.44
C GLU A 286 0.51 31.79 -5.31
N LYS A 287 -0.21 31.96 -6.42
CA LYS A 287 -1.65 32.30 -6.40
C LYS A 287 -2.52 31.07 -6.20
N ILE A 288 -2.21 29.96 -6.89
CA ILE A 288 -2.92 28.69 -6.64
C ILE A 288 -2.60 28.18 -5.23
N GLY A 289 -1.37 28.38 -4.73
CA GLY A 289 -0.97 27.98 -3.38
C GLY A 289 -1.88 28.54 -2.29
N LYS A 290 -2.36 29.79 -2.44
CA LYS A 290 -3.32 30.41 -1.51
C LYS A 290 -4.73 29.82 -1.61
N MET A 291 -5.07 29.22 -2.75
CA MET A 291 -6.35 28.57 -3.01
C MET A 291 -6.36 27.08 -2.67
N LEU A 292 -5.20 26.45 -2.46
CA LEU A 292 -5.13 25.02 -2.17
C LEU A 292 -5.67 24.61 -0.80
N PRO A 293 -5.45 25.35 0.31
CA PRO A 293 -5.90 24.91 1.62
C PRO A 293 -7.42 24.67 1.68
N GLY A 294 -7.81 23.62 2.40
CA GLY A 294 -9.17 23.11 2.45
C GLY A 294 -9.41 21.90 1.54
N PRO A 295 -10.68 21.51 1.33
CA PRO A 295 -11.02 20.38 0.49
C PRO A 295 -10.56 20.60 -0.96
N CYS A 296 -9.99 19.56 -1.55
CA CYS A 296 -9.56 19.49 -2.94
C CYS A 296 -9.89 18.10 -3.49
N VAL A 297 -10.52 18.05 -4.66
CA VAL A 297 -10.77 16.81 -5.40
C VAL A 297 -10.01 16.89 -6.72
N LEU A 298 -9.21 15.88 -7.02
CA LEU A 298 -8.56 15.71 -8.31
C LEU A 298 -9.06 14.41 -8.93
N SER A 299 -9.45 14.45 -10.21
CA SER A 299 -9.95 13.27 -10.91
C SER A 299 -9.44 13.18 -12.34
N LEU A 300 -9.23 11.92 -12.76
CA LEU A 300 -9.15 11.52 -14.15
C LEU A 300 -10.52 11.01 -14.55
N SER A 301 -11.33 11.90 -15.14
CA SER A 301 -12.73 11.67 -15.44
C SER A 301 -13.13 12.32 -16.76
N GLY A 302 -14.14 11.78 -17.43
CA GLY A 302 -14.59 12.31 -18.71
C GLY A 302 -13.53 12.20 -19.81
N ARG A 303 -13.61 13.11 -20.78
CA ARG A 303 -12.73 13.14 -21.95
C ARG A 303 -12.21 14.56 -22.16
N SER A 304 -11.02 14.67 -22.73
CA SER A 304 -10.44 15.92 -23.20
C SER A 304 -9.94 15.77 -24.64
N LYS A 305 -9.77 16.90 -25.33
CA LYS A 305 -9.20 16.94 -26.68
C LYS A 305 -7.87 17.68 -26.65
N PHE A 306 -6.89 17.10 -27.34
CA PHE A 306 -5.63 17.76 -27.71
C PHE A 306 -5.44 17.59 -29.21
N LEU A 307 -5.65 18.67 -29.98
CA LEU A 307 -5.70 18.62 -31.44
C LEU A 307 -6.69 17.54 -31.92
N VAL A 308 -6.19 16.48 -32.58
CA VAL A 308 -6.98 15.34 -33.09
C VAL A 308 -7.06 14.16 -32.12
N PHE A 309 -6.38 14.22 -30.97
CA PHE A 309 -6.32 13.13 -30.00
C PHE A 309 -7.38 13.29 -28.91
N SER A 310 -8.07 12.19 -28.61
CA SER A 310 -8.88 12.06 -27.39
C SER A 310 -7.99 11.60 -26.23
N LEU A 311 -8.04 12.33 -25.13
CA LEU A 311 -7.35 12.00 -23.89
C LEU A 311 -8.37 11.84 -22.74
N PRO A 312 -7.99 11.17 -21.64
CA PRO A 312 -8.74 11.25 -20.39
C PRO A 312 -8.87 12.71 -19.94
N GLY A 313 -10.01 13.10 -19.40
CA GLY A 313 -10.16 14.42 -18.80
C GLY A 313 -9.43 14.49 -17.45
N LEU A 314 -8.84 15.64 -17.14
CA LEU A 314 -8.27 15.96 -15.84
C LEU A 314 -9.09 17.08 -15.22
N LEU A 315 -9.68 16.84 -14.05
CA LEU A 315 -10.53 17.80 -13.37
C LEU A 315 -10.10 17.97 -11.91
N MET A 316 -9.85 19.21 -11.52
CA MET A 316 -9.64 19.65 -10.15
C MET A 316 -10.84 20.48 -9.70
N GLU A 317 -11.40 20.12 -8.56
CA GLU A 317 -12.47 20.86 -7.89
C GLU A 317 -11.99 21.34 -6.52
N LEU A 318 -12.22 22.62 -6.23
CA LEU A 318 -11.88 23.27 -4.96
C LEU A 318 -13.18 23.81 -4.33
N PRO A 319 -13.87 23.01 -3.50
CA PRO A 319 -15.11 23.43 -2.84
C PRO A 319 -14.89 24.56 -1.82
N GLY A 320 -15.89 25.41 -1.62
CA GLY A 320 -15.92 26.39 -0.52
C GLY A 320 -14.99 27.58 -0.69
N ARG A 321 -14.60 27.93 -1.92
CA ARG A 321 -13.71 29.07 -2.20
C ARG A 321 -14.43 30.42 -2.34
N GLY A 322 -15.75 30.43 -2.50
CA GLY A 322 -16.56 31.64 -2.51
C GLY A 322 -16.07 32.70 -3.50
N GLN A 323 -16.14 33.97 -3.10
CA GLN A 323 -15.73 35.10 -3.94
C GLN A 323 -14.26 35.04 -4.35
N GLY A 324 -13.36 34.64 -3.43
CA GLY A 324 -11.94 34.51 -3.75
C GLY A 324 -11.66 33.50 -4.88
N GLY A 325 -12.49 32.45 -4.96
CA GLY A 325 -12.46 31.51 -6.08
C GLY A 325 -12.90 32.11 -7.41
N MET A 326 -13.95 32.92 -7.41
CA MET A 326 -14.42 33.61 -8.61
C MET A 326 -13.41 34.65 -9.10
N ASP A 327 -12.86 35.46 -8.19
CA ASP A 327 -11.83 36.46 -8.53
C ASP A 327 -10.57 35.80 -9.12
N PHE A 328 -10.19 34.63 -8.59
CA PHE A 328 -9.08 33.84 -9.12
C PHE A 328 -9.34 33.38 -10.57
N ILE A 329 -10.53 32.88 -10.88
CA ILE A 329 -10.88 32.42 -12.23
C ILE A 329 -10.95 33.58 -13.22
N ASP A 330 -11.53 34.71 -12.82
CA ASP A 330 -11.53 35.91 -13.68
C ASP A 330 -10.11 36.39 -13.98
N GLN A 331 -9.21 36.28 -13.01
CA GLN A 331 -7.81 36.59 -13.22
C GLN A 331 -7.10 35.56 -14.10
N PHE A 332 -7.39 34.27 -13.94
CA PHE A 332 -6.81 33.19 -14.75
C PHE A 332 -6.97 33.47 -16.24
N TRP A 333 -8.18 33.81 -16.68
CA TRP A 333 -8.48 34.10 -18.08
C TRP A 333 -7.88 35.42 -18.60
N ARG A 334 -7.50 36.34 -17.71
CA ARG A 334 -6.84 37.61 -18.06
C ARG A 334 -5.30 37.50 -18.16
N THR A 335 -4.72 36.34 -17.85
CA THR A 335 -3.26 36.15 -17.96
C THR A 335 -2.80 35.97 -19.40
N GLU A 336 -1.49 36.07 -19.66
CA GLU A 336 -0.89 35.87 -21.00
C GLU A 336 -1.28 34.53 -21.65
N ARG A 337 -1.53 33.47 -20.86
CA ARG A 337 -2.01 32.18 -21.37
C ARG A 337 -3.51 32.20 -21.72
N GLY A 338 -4.32 32.98 -21.00
CA GLY A 338 -5.70 33.24 -21.38
C GLY A 338 -5.80 33.99 -22.71
N ASN A 339 -4.84 34.87 -23.01
CA ASN A 339 -4.77 35.57 -24.30
C ASN A 339 -4.46 34.65 -25.50
N LEU A 340 -3.92 33.44 -25.27
CA LEU A 340 -3.71 32.43 -26.33
C LEU A 340 -4.99 31.67 -26.66
N VAL A 341 -6.05 31.84 -25.87
CA VAL A 341 -7.34 31.22 -26.07
C VAL A 341 -8.23 32.19 -26.85
N PRO A 342 -8.71 31.81 -28.06
CA PRO A 342 -9.46 32.72 -28.92
C PRO A 342 -10.82 33.14 -28.32
N GLU A 343 -11.46 32.22 -27.60
CA GLU A 343 -12.81 32.39 -27.10
C GLU A 343 -13.02 31.55 -25.83
N VAL A 344 -13.69 32.14 -24.83
CA VAL A 344 -14.11 31.46 -23.60
C VAL A 344 -15.62 31.36 -23.61
N GLU A 345 -16.12 30.14 -23.78
CA GLU A 345 -17.55 29.84 -23.75
C GLU A 345 -18.06 29.75 -22.32
N LYS A 346 -19.18 30.42 -22.02
CA LYS A 346 -19.78 30.37 -20.68
C LYS A 346 -20.26 28.96 -20.34
N LEU A 347 -20.04 28.57 -19.08
CA LEU A 347 -20.53 27.31 -18.53
C LEU A 347 -21.78 27.56 -17.67
N GLU A 348 -22.83 26.77 -17.88
CA GLU A 348 -24.07 26.88 -17.13
C GLU A 348 -23.84 26.59 -15.63
N GLY A 349 -24.43 27.42 -14.75
CA GLY A 349 -24.24 27.31 -13.30
C GLY A 349 -22.93 27.93 -12.76
N PHE A 350 -22.08 28.48 -13.64
CA PHE A 350 -20.82 29.13 -13.29
C PHE A 350 -20.79 30.59 -13.77
N PRO A 351 -20.98 31.57 -12.87
CA PRO A 351 -21.00 32.98 -13.25
C PRO A 351 -19.62 33.54 -13.66
N SER A 352 -18.53 32.91 -13.21
CA SER A 352 -17.15 33.31 -13.54
C SER A 352 -16.46 32.23 -14.39
N GLY A 353 -15.74 32.67 -15.42
CA GLY A 353 -14.99 31.81 -16.33
C GLY A 353 -15.84 31.02 -17.34
N GLY A 354 -15.34 29.85 -17.73
CA GLY A 354 -15.93 29.05 -18.80
C GLY A 354 -15.02 27.94 -19.32
N THR A 355 -15.24 27.56 -20.57
CA THR A 355 -14.48 26.52 -21.28
C THR A 355 -13.89 27.05 -22.58
N SER A 356 -12.81 26.44 -23.06
CA SER A 356 -12.28 26.62 -24.41
C SER A 356 -11.90 25.28 -25.02
N LEU A 357 -11.99 25.16 -26.34
CA LEU A 357 -11.62 23.96 -27.09
C LEU A 357 -10.31 24.09 -27.88
N ILE A 358 -9.74 25.30 -27.98
CA ILE A 358 -8.57 25.58 -28.82
C ILE A 358 -7.43 26.17 -27.98
N PRO A 359 -6.19 25.62 -28.05
CA PRO A 359 -5.78 24.42 -28.81
C PRO A 359 -6.07 23.08 -28.09
N PHE A 360 -6.59 23.15 -26.86
CA PHE A 360 -6.96 22.01 -26.04
C PHE A 360 -8.24 22.33 -25.25
N SER A 361 -8.94 21.29 -24.80
CA SER A 361 -10.14 21.45 -23.97
C SER A 361 -9.77 21.94 -22.57
N ILE A 362 -9.89 23.24 -22.30
CA ILE A 362 -9.63 23.86 -20.99
C ILE A 362 -10.96 24.15 -20.30
N LEU A 363 -11.03 23.87 -19.00
CA LEU A 363 -12.05 24.34 -18.09
C LEU A 363 -11.40 25.21 -17.02
N ALA A 364 -11.90 26.42 -16.83
CA ALA A 364 -11.63 27.23 -15.65
C ALA A 364 -12.88 28.05 -15.34
N ALA A 365 -13.64 27.61 -14.34
CA ALA A 365 -14.94 28.18 -14.01
C ALA A 365 -15.16 28.18 -12.49
N ALA A 366 -15.87 29.19 -11.97
CA ALA A 366 -16.18 29.28 -10.55
C ALA A 366 -17.60 29.79 -10.29
N ASN A 367 -18.18 29.28 -9.21
CA ASN A 367 -19.40 29.77 -8.58
C ASN A 367 -19.16 29.91 -7.06
N PRO A 368 -20.14 30.41 -6.28
CA PRO A 368 -19.96 30.58 -4.83
C PRO A 368 -19.61 29.28 -4.09
N GLN A 369 -19.97 28.11 -4.64
CA GLN A 369 -19.82 26.80 -4.01
C GLN A 369 -18.48 26.13 -4.36
N THR A 370 -17.99 26.27 -5.59
CA THR A 370 -16.82 25.53 -6.07
C THR A 370 -16.06 26.26 -7.18
N VAL A 371 -14.77 26.00 -7.25
CA VAL A 371 -13.89 26.34 -8.37
C VAL A 371 -13.56 25.05 -9.11
N ARG A 372 -13.69 25.06 -10.44
CA ARG A 372 -13.32 23.95 -11.32
C ARG A 372 -12.20 24.38 -12.27
N LEU A 373 -11.13 23.59 -12.30
CA LEU A 373 -9.97 23.77 -13.16
C LEU A 373 -9.66 22.44 -13.84
N GLY A 374 -9.38 22.43 -15.13
CA GLY A 374 -9.18 21.15 -15.79
C GLY A 374 -8.81 21.20 -17.26
N LEU A 375 -8.37 20.06 -17.73
CA LEU A 375 -8.33 19.71 -19.14
C LEU A 375 -9.49 18.74 -19.40
N ILE A 376 -10.65 19.26 -19.79
CA ILE A 376 -11.86 18.46 -19.98
C ILE A 376 -12.75 19.12 -21.04
N ASP A 377 -13.34 18.28 -21.88
CA ASP A 377 -14.26 18.70 -22.93
C ASP A 377 -15.58 19.16 -22.32
N ARG A 378 -16.13 20.25 -22.84
CA ARG A 378 -17.43 20.80 -22.43
C ARG A 378 -18.54 19.75 -22.53
N ASP A 379 -18.51 18.89 -23.54
CA ASP A 379 -19.55 17.86 -23.71
C ASP A 379 -19.52 16.83 -22.59
N ALA A 380 -18.36 16.57 -21.98
CA ALA A 380 -18.26 15.71 -20.80
C ALA A 380 -18.89 16.35 -19.55
N LEU A 381 -19.04 17.68 -19.53
CA LEU A 381 -19.62 18.43 -18.40
C LEU A 381 -21.15 18.56 -18.48
N LYS A 382 -21.79 18.20 -19.60
CA LYS A 382 -23.25 18.25 -19.76
C LYS A 382 -23.89 17.13 -18.91
N SER A 383 -24.93 17.48 -18.17
CA SER A 383 -25.38 16.86 -16.91
C SER A 383 -25.89 15.41 -16.93
N ASP A 384 -25.95 14.72 -18.08
CA ASP A 384 -26.73 13.47 -18.16
C ASP A 384 -25.92 12.22 -17.77
N ASN A 385 -24.59 12.28 -17.81
CA ASN A 385 -23.69 11.15 -17.50
C ASN A 385 -22.72 11.45 -16.37
N HIS A 386 -23.25 11.94 -15.25
CA HIS A 386 -22.48 12.20 -14.04
C HIS A 386 -22.92 11.24 -12.93
N HIS A 387 -21.93 10.63 -12.26
CA HIS A 387 -22.20 9.72 -11.15
C HIS A 387 -21.41 10.12 -9.91
N HIS A 388 -22.05 9.97 -8.75
CA HIS A 388 -21.38 10.13 -7.46
C HIS A 388 -20.32 9.05 -7.23
N ILE A 389 -19.33 9.33 -6.39
CA ILE A 389 -18.27 8.35 -6.06
C ILE A 389 -18.82 7.01 -5.56
N GLY A 390 -19.95 7.03 -4.83
CA GLY A 390 -20.60 5.82 -4.32
C GLY A 390 -21.11 4.86 -5.40
N TYR A 391 -21.33 5.34 -6.62
CA TYR A 391 -21.68 4.49 -7.77
C TYR A 391 -20.50 3.59 -8.18
N TYR A 392 -19.28 4.13 -8.17
CA TYR A 392 -18.06 3.42 -8.55
C TYR A 392 -17.45 2.63 -7.39
N ALA A 393 -17.55 3.19 -6.18
CA ALA A 393 -16.98 2.63 -4.96
C ALA A 393 -18.05 2.57 -3.86
N PRO A 394 -18.80 1.46 -3.73
CA PRO A 394 -19.84 1.31 -2.72
C PRO A 394 -19.36 1.52 -1.28
N SER A 395 -18.09 1.25 -0.96
CA SER A 395 -17.52 1.53 0.37
C SER A 395 -17.32 3.02 0.66
N LEU A 396 -17.37 3.87 -0.36
CA LEU A 396 -17.45 5.33 -0.24
C LEU A 396 -18.90 5.84 -0.33
N SER A 397 -19.90 4.94 -0.41
CA SER A 397 -21.31 5.36 -0.33
C SER A 397 -21.60 5.98 1.03
N GLY A 398 -22.17 7.19 1.02
CA GLY A 398 -22.41 7.93 2.26
C GLY A 398 -21.14 8.48 2.93
N LEU A 399 -20.05 8.65 2.18
CA LEU A 399 -18.87 9.40 2.63
C LEU A 399 -19.28 10.80 3.12
N LYS A 400 -19.36 10.98 4.43
CA LYS A 400 -19.70 12.28 5.05
C LYS A 400 -18.45 13.08 5.37
N GLU A 401 -17.51 12.45 6.05
CA GLU A 401 -16.30 13.11 6.55
C GLU A 401 -15.08 12.22 6.39
N ALA A 402 -14.03 12.76 5.79
CA ALA A 402 -12.73 12.10 5.70
C ALA A 402 -11.61 13.11 5.61
N PHE A 403 -10.42 12.72 6.04
CA PHE A 403 -9.20 13.46 5.79
C PHE A 403 -8.74 13.28 4.33
N LEU A 404 -8.76 12.04 3.86
CA LEU A 404 -8.40 11.66 2.49
C LEU A 404 -9.27 10.48 2.04
N TRP A 405 -9.63 10.44 0.76
CA TRP A 405 -10.22 9.27 0.12
C TRP A 405 -9.70 9.17 -1.31
N GLY A 406 -9.69 7.96 -1.86
CA GLY A 406 -9.20 7.70 -3.20
C GLY A 406 -9.93 6.52 -3.85
N TYR A 407 -10.01 6.58 -5.17
CA TYR A 407 -10.53 5.53 -6.03
C TYR A 407 -9.67 5.44 -7.28
N VAL A 408 -9.40 4.22 -7.73
CA VAL A 408 -8.83 3.95 -9.04
C VAL A 408 -9.43 2.68 -9.63
N ASP A 409 -9.86 2.78 -10.88
CA ASP A 409 -10.19 1.65 -11.76
C ASP A 409 -8.93 1.32 -12.56
N LEU A 410 -8.29 0.19 -12.27
CA LEU A 410 -6.98 -0.14 -12.82
C LEU A 410 -7.04 -0.55 -14.29
N GLU A 411 -8.15 -1.15 -14.75
CA GLU A 411 -8.36 -1.47 -16.16
C GLU A 411 -8.50 -0.19 -16.99
N LYS A 412 -9.31 0.76 -16.50
CA LYS A 412 -9.44 2.07 -17.13
C LYS A 412 -8.15 2.88 -17.01
N PHE A 413 -7.41 2.76 -15.91
CA PHE A 413 -6.16 3.47 -15.67
C PHE A 413 -5.06 3.05 -16.64
N ASP A 414 -4.90 1.75 -16.88
CA ASP A 414 -3.98 1.23 -17.90
C ASP A 414 -4.33 1.77 -19.30
N THR A 415 -5.63 1.77 -19.65
CA THR A 415 -6.11 2.32 -20.92
C THR A 415 -5.82 3.82 -21.03
N ALA A 416 -6.10 4.60 -19.98
CA ALA A 416 -5.83 6.03 -19.89
C ALA A 416 -4.33 6.33 -20.03
N LEU A 417 -3.49 5.55 -19.36
CA LEU A 417 -2.04 5.68 -19.40
C LEU A 417 -1.49 5.38 -20.80
N LYS A 418 -1.96 4.30 -21.44
CA LYS A 418 -1.60 3.97 -22.83
C LYS A 418 -1.97 5.10 -23.80
N ALA A 419 -3.12 5.75 -23.61
CA ALA A 419 -3.50 6.91 -24.40
C ALA A 419 -2.56 8.10 -24.17
N LEU A 420 -2.23 8.41 -22.91
CA LEU A 420 -1.27 9.46 -22.56
C LEU A 420 0.12 9.20 -23.12
N LEU A 421 0.65 7.97 -23.05
CA LEU A 421 1.95 7.61 -23.60
C LEU A 421 2.00 7.73 -25.13
N ARG A 422 0.93 7.34 -25.83
CA ARG A 422 0.83 7.53 -27.28
C ARG A 422 0.88 9.02 -27.64
N THR A 423 0.13 9.86 -26.93
CA THR A 423 0.10 11.30 -27.16
C THR A 423 1.41 11.97 -26.75
N GLY A 424 2.04 11.55 -25.65
CA GLY A 424 3.34 12.06 -25.18
C GLY A 424 4.46 11.81 -26.20
N ARG A 425 4.44 10.69 -26.93
CA ARG A 425 5.38 10.45 -28.05
C ARG A 425 5.15 11.41 -29.22
N VAL A 426 3.90 11.82 -29.47
CA VAL A 426 3.56 12.79 -30.51
C VAL A 426 3.89 14.22 -30.05
N ALA A 427 3.56 14.58 -28.81
CA ALA A 427 3.87 15.86 -28.19
C ALA A 427 5.38 16.07 -28.01
N GLY A 428 6.13 15.03 -27.66
CA GLY A 428 7.60 15.05 -27.62
C GLY A 428 8.23 15.30 -28.99
N LYS A 429 7.64 14.75 -30.07
CA LYS A 429 8.01 15.11 -31.46
C LYS A 429 7.67 16.56 -31.81
N MET A 430 6.77 17.20 -31.05
CA MET A 430 6.40 18.62 -31.16
C MET A 430 7.13 19.49 -30.12
N GLY A 431 8.10 18.96 -29.38
CA GLY A 431 8.92 19.71 -28.42
C GLY A 431 8.31 19.89 -27.02
N MET A 432 7.24 19.17 -26.66
CA MET A 432 6.63 19.20 -25.33
C MET A 432 7.00 17.93 -24.54
N ASP A 433 7.75 18.11 -23.45
CA ASP A 433 8.33 17.01 -22.68
C ASP A 433 7.42 16.62 -21.49
N ILE A 434 6.69 15.51 -21.60
CA ILE A 434 5.92 14.92 -20.49
C ILE A 434 6.81 13.88 -19.81
N LYS A 435 7.45 14.26 -18.70
CA LYS A 435 8.35 13.38 -17.94
C LYS A 435 7.55 12.41 -17.05
N MET A 436 7.21 11.23 -17.57
CA MET A 436 6.90 10.06 -16.75
C MET A 436 7.83 8.90 -17.11
N SER A 437 8.43 8.29 -16.08
CA SER A 437 9.30 7.13 -16.26
C SER A 437 8.48 5.89 -16.64
N ALA A 438 8.71 5.37 -17.85
CA ALA A 438 8.05 4.14 -18.32
C ALA A 438 8.32 2.93 -17.42
N THR A 439 9.48 2.88 -16.76
CA THR A 439 9.87 1.82 -15.83
C THR A 439 9.09 1.85 -14.53
N SER A 440 8.82 3.04 -13.98
CA SER A 440 7.97 3.18 -12.78
C SER A 440 6.52 2.79 -13.06
N LEU A 441 6.06 2.99 -14.30
CA LEU A 441 4.72 2.62 -14.75
C LEU A 441 4.54 1.11 -14.93
N LEU A 442 5.57 0.43 -15.46
CA LEU A 442 5.58 -1.03 -15.59
C LEU A 442 5.61 -1.73 -14.22
N MET A 443 6.39 -1.21 -13.27
CA MET A 443 6.38 -1.75 -11.89
C MET A 443 5.01 -1.65 -11.21
N ILE A 444 4.29 -0.55 -11.40
CA ILE A 444 2.95 -0.37 -10.82
C ILE A 444 1.92 -1.31 -11.48
N THR A 445 2.06 -1.59 -12.77
CA THR A 445 1.15 -2.50 -13.48
C THR A 445 1.39 -3.97 -13.11
N ASP A 446 2.66 -4.38 -12.97
CA ASP A 446 3.00 -5.74 -12.51
C ASP A 446 2.56 -5.99 -11.06
N LEU A 447 2.75 -5.03 -10.16
CA LEU A 447 2.34 -5.14 -8.75
C LEU A 447 0.82 -5.24 -8.55
N LEU A 448 0.03 -4.81 -9.54
CA LEU A 448 -1.43 -4.69 -9.45
C LEU A 448 -2.15 -5.65 -10.41
N GLU A 449 -1.43 -6.64 -10.96
CA GLU A 449 -1.99 -7.61 -11.88
C GLU A 449 -3.17 -8.38 -11.26
N GLY A 450 -4.29 -8.43 -11.99
CA GLY A 450 -5.52 -9.09 -11.54
C GLY A 450 -6.36 -8.31 -10.53
N VAL A 451 -5.93 -7.11 -10.12
CA VAL A 451 -6.73 -6.15 -9.35
C VAL A 451 -7.54 -5.29 -10.31
N LYS A 452 -8.85 -5.22 -10.12
CA LYS A 452 -9.78 -4.42 -10.93
C LYS A 452 -9.85 -2.97 -10.44
N SER A 453 -10.04 -2.78 -9.13
CA SER A 453 -10.15 -1.45 -8.54
C SER A 453 -9.56 -1.41 -7.14
N ILE A 454 -9.13 -0.21 -6.74
CA ILE A 454 -8.65 0.09 -5.39
C ILE A 454 -9.42 1.29 -4.85
N VAL A 455 -9.86 1.17 -3.60
CA VAL A 455 -10.50 2.23 -2.82
C VAL A 455 -9.65 2.49 -1.60
N MET A 456 -9.40 3.76 -1.26
CA MET A 456 -8.71 4.18 -0.05
C MET A 456 -9.57 5.17 0.72
N LEU A 457 -9.57 5.06 2.05
CA LEU A 457 -10.24 6.00 2.94
C LEU A 457 -9.40 6.22 4.20
N MET A 458 -9.07 7.47 4.50
CA MET A 458 -8.41 7.88 5.73
C MET A 458 -9.31 8.85 6.48
N THR A 459 -9.75 8.45 7.67
CA THR A 459 -10.53 9.32 8.57
C THR A 459 -9.62 10.28 9.35
N GLY A 460 -8.32 10.02 9.42
CA GLY A 460 -7.34 10.93 10.00
C GLY A 460 -5.92 10.57 9.56
N PRO A 461 -4.89 11.34 9.96
CA PRO A 461 -3.51 11.12 9.53
C PRO A 461 -2.92 9.78 10.03
N GLY A 462 -3.53 9.17 11.04
CA GLY A 462 -3.08 7.92 11.64
C GLY A 462 -4.06 6.78 11.51
N GLU A 463 -5.11 6.86 10.70
CA GLU A 463 -6.05 5.75 10.55
C GLU A 463 -6.68 5.72 9.17
N GLY A 464 -6.84 4.52 8.62
CA GLY A 464 -7.43 4.35 7.32
C GLY A 464 -7.71 2.91 6.95
N MET A 465 -8.27 2.76 5.76
CA MET A 465 -8.53 1.50 5.11
C MET A 465 -8.21 1.58 3.61
N LEU A 466 -7.90 0.43 3.04
CA LEU A 466 -7.75 0.23 1.62
C LEU A 466 -8.45 -1.07 1.27
N GLU A 467 -9.32 -1.01 0.27
CA GLU A 467 -10.04 -2.16 -0.27
C GLU A 467 -9.65 -2.34 -1.73
N TRP A 468 -9.60 -3.58 -2.18
CA TRP A 468 -9.35 -3.90 -3.57
C TRP A 468 -10.31 -4.98 -4.06
N THR A 469 -10.70 -4.89 -5.32
CA THR A 469 -11.49 -5.92 -6.00
C THR A 469 -10.65 -6.62 -7.04
N ARG A 470 -10.87 -7.91 -7.27
CA ARG A 470 -10.17 -8.70 -8.29
C ARG A 470 -11.07 -8.93 -9.51
N ILE A 471 -10.44 -9.09 -10.67
CA ILE A 471 -11.13 -9.56 -11.88
C ILE A 471 -11.51 -11.03 -11.63
N PRO A 472 -12.78 -11.46 -11.83
CA PRO A 472 -13.13 -12.86 -11.73
C PRO A 472 -12.29 -13.68 -12.71
N ARG A 473 -11.46 -14.60 -12.19
CA ARG A 473 -10.83 -15.60 -13.06
C ARG A 473 -11.94 -16.54 -13.55
N HIS A 474 -12.23 -16.52 -14.84
CA HIS A 474 -12.95 -17.63 -15.44
C HIS A 474 -11.99 -18.82 -15.42
N ASP A 475 -12.21 -19.75 -14.49
CA ASP A 475 -11.56 -21.05 -14.54
C ASP A 475 -12.01 -21.74 -15.85
N HIS A 476 -11.12 -21.75 -16.84
CA HIS A 476 -11.22 -22.63 -18.00
C HIS A 476 -10.90 -24.06 -17.57
N THR A 477 -11.74 -24.63 -16.70
CA THR A 477 -11.60 -26.02 -16.26
C THR A 477 -12.96 -26.71 -16.15
N GLN A 478 -13.89 -26.45 -17.09
CA GLN A 478 -15.12 -27.26 -17.26
C GLN A 478 -15.63 -27.35 -18.72
N ALA A 479 -14.77 -27.10 -19.73
CA ALA A 479 -15.18 -27.26 -21.13
C ALA A 479 -14.52 -28.45 -21.88
N GLN A 480 -13.61 -29.19 -21.25
CA GLN A 480 -12.97 -30.37 -21.88
C GLN A 480 -13.57 -31.73 -21.46
N ASP A 481 -14.45 -31.78 -20.46
CA ASP A 481 -15.02 -33.06 -19.99
C ASP A 481 -16.33 -33.47 -20.69
N HIS A 482 -16.84 -32.67 -21.64
CA HIS A 482 -18.04 -33.02 -22.42
C HIS A 482 -17.79 -33.41 -23.88
N GLU A 483 -16.57 -33.28 -24.42
CA GLU A 483 -16.24 -33.74 -25.78
C GLU A 483 -15.61 -35.15 -25.84
N SER A 484 -15.34 -35.78 -24.70
CA SER A 484 -14.72 -37.14 -24.67
C SER A 484 -15.71 -38.30 -24.53
N ALA A 485 -17.03 -38.04 -24.52
CA ALA A 485 -18.07 -39.08 -24.35
C ALA A 485 -18.92 -39.36 -25.60
N GLY A 486 -18.49 -38.88 -26.78
CA GLY A 486 -19.19 -39.08 -28.05
C GLY A 486 -18.26 -39.54 -29.16
N GLY A 487 -17.64 -40.71 -29.01
CA GLY A 487 -16.72 -41.24 -30.01
C GLY A 487 -16.21 -42.64 -29.71
N ASN A 488 -17.12 -43.62 -29.64
CA ASN A 488 -16.98 -44.98 -30.21
C ASN A 488 -18.23 -45.80 -29.93
#